data_AF-A0A2X1PWM0-F1
#
_entry.id   AF-A0A2X1PWM0-F1
#
_cell.length_a   1.000
_cell.length_b   1.000
_cell.length_c   1.000
_cell.angle_alpha   90.00
_cell.angle_beta   90.00
_cell.angle_gamma   90.00
#
_symmetry.space_group_name_H-M   'P 1'
#
loop_
_entity.id
_entity.type
_entity.pdbx_description
1 polymer ?
#
loop_
_entity_poly.entity_id
_entity_poly.type
_entity_poly.pdbx_seq_one_letter_code
_entity_poly.pdbx_strand_id
1 'polypeptide(L)'
;MLERTSRKVLFTQSGMLLVDQARTVLREVKLLKEMASNQGKEMTGHYTSVLIPTVGPYLLPYIVPMLKAAFPDLEVFLYEAQTHQLLEQLETGSLDCAIVATVPETEAFIEVPIFNEKMLLAVSEHHPWAQESKLPMNQLNGQEMLMLDDGHCLRNQALDYCFTAGAKENSHFQATSLETLRNMVAANAGITFMPELAVLNEGRAKV
;
A
#
# COMPACT_ATOMS: atom_id res chain seq x y z
N MET A 1 -3.79 -9.18 -33.84
CA MET A 1 -4.48 -8.65 -32.65
C MET A 1 -4.70 -9.74 -31.62
N LEU A 2 -5.37 -10.84 -31.99
CA LEU A 2 -5.58 -11.98 -31.10
C LEU A 2 -5.10 -13.28 -31.76
N GLU A 3 -4.39 -14.09 -31.01
CA GLU A 3 -4.10 -15.49 -31.31
C GLU A 3 -5.11 -16.37 -30.57
N ARG A 4 -5.76 -17.27 -31.31
CA ARG A 4 -6.70 -18.22 -30.75
C ARG A 4 -6.03 -19.58 -30.67
N THR A 5 -5.83 -20.08 -29.46
CA THR A 5 -5.70 -21.53 -29.23
C THR A 5 -7.07 -22.10 -28.87
N SER A 6 -7.23 -23.42 -28.96
CA SER A 6 -8.51 -24.12 -28.75
C SER A 6 -9.14 -23.93 -27.35
N ARG A 7 -8.46 -23.24 -26.41
CA ARG A 7 -8.96 -22.93 -25.06
C ARG A 7 -8.70 -21.51 -24.57
N LYS A 8 -7.91 -20.68 -25.26
CA LYS A 8 -7.58 -19.32 -24.82
C LYS A 8 -7.44 -18.38 -26.01
N VAL A 9 -7.87 -17.14 -25.79
CA VAL A 9 -7.61 -16.02 -26.69
C VAL A 9 -6.49 -15.21 -26.05
N LEU A 10 -5.32 -15.22 -26.68
CA LEU A 10 -4.17 -14.42 -26.27
C LEU A 10 -4.04 -13.25 -27.22
N PHE A 11 -3.48 -12.15 -26.75
CA PHE A 11 -3.16 -11.04 -27.64
C PHE A 11 -1.80 -11.28 -28.29
N THR A 12 -1.68 -10.88 -29.56
CA THR A 12 -0.38 -10.84 -30.26
C THR A 12 0.42 -9.65 -29.73
N GLN A 13 1.74 -9.60 -29.95
CA GLN A 13 2.55 -8.42 -29.57
C GLN A 13 2.00 -7.11 -30.16
N SER A 14 1.58 -7.10 -31.44
CA SER A 14 0.90 -5.93 -32.04
C SER A 14 -0.49 -5.67 -31.45
N GLY A 15 -1.11 -6.69 -30.85
CA GLY A 15 -2.38 -6.57 -30.12
C GLY A 15 -2.20 -5.86 -28.77
N MET A 16 -1.10 -6.14 -28.05
CA MET A 16 -0.70 -5.41 -26.84
C MET A 16 -0.55 -3.91 -27.10
N LEU A 17 0.16 -3.53 -28.17
CA LEU A 17 0.34 -2.12 -28.53
C LEU A 17 -1.00 -1.39 -28.76
N LEU A 18 -1.97 -2.10 -29.36
CA LEU A 18 -3.30 -1.54 -29.61
C LEU A 18 -4.17 -1.47 -28.34
N VAL A 19 -4.02 -2.44 -27.43
CA VAL A 19 -4.69 -2.40 -26.12
C VAL A 19 -4.20 -1.21 -25.31
N ASP A 20 -2.89 -0.97 -25.31
CA ASP A 20 -2.28 0.15 -24.59
C ASP A 20 -2.78 1.50 -25.14
N GLN A 21 -2.75 1.68 -26.46
CA GLN A 21 -3.31 2.87 -27.11
C GLN A 21 -4.82 3.04 -26.83
N ALA A 22 -5.59 1.95 -26.81
CA ALA A 22 -7.03 2.01 -26.52
C ALA A 22 -7.31 2.44 -25.08
N ARG A 23 -6.51 1.99 -24.11
CA ARG A 23 -6.59 2.44 -22.71
C ARG A 23 -6.35 3.95 -22.61
N THR A 24 -5.30 4.44 -23.26
CA THR A 24 -5.01 5.89 -23.33
C THR A 24 -6.19 6.67 -23.91
N VAL A 25 -6.76 6.24 -25.04
CA VAL A 25 -7.92 6.92 -25.64
C VAL A 25 -9.13 6.94 -24.70
N LEU A 26 -9.44 5.83 -24.03
CA LEU A 26 -10.55 5.76 -23.09
C LEU A 26 -10.34 6.67 -21.88
N ARG A 27 -9.11 6.79 -21.39
CA ARG A 27 -8.73 7.73 -20.32
C ARG A 27 -8.97 9.18 -20.73
N GLU A 28 -8.53 9.59 -21.92
CA GLU A 28 -8.75 10.95 -22.43
C GLU A 28 -10.26 11.25 -22.64
N VAL A 29 -11.05 10.26 -23.06
CA VAL A 29 -12.51 10.39 -23.16
C VAL A 29 -13.17 10.58 -21.79
N LYS A 30 -12.68 9.90 -20.74
CA LYS A 30 -13.16 10.09 -19.35
C LYS A 30 -12.88 11.52 -18.90
N LEU A 31 -11.64 12.00 -19.06
CA LEU A 31 -11.23 13.36 -18.73
C LEU A 31 -12.10 14.42 -19.42
N LEU A 32 -12.35 14.28 -20.73
CA LEU A 32 -13.20 15.22 -21.47
C LEU A 32 -14.64 15.25 -20.94
N LYS A 33 -15.20 14.09 -20.54
CA LYS A 33 -16.53 14.02 -19.93
C LYS A 33 -16.57 14.74 -18.59
N GLU A 34 -15.57 14.53 -17.75
CA GLU A 34 -15.45 15.18 -16.44
C GLU A 34 -15.34 16.71 -16.59
N MET A 35 -14.51 17.18 -17.52
CA MET A 35 -14.39 18.61 -17.83
C MET A 35 -15.72 19.21 -18.31
N ALA A 36 -16.51 18.45 -19.07
CA ALA A 36 -17.82 18.88 -19.55
C ALA A 36 -18.93 18.80 -18.47
N SER A 37 -18.86 17.85 -17.55
CA SER A 37 -19.87 17.64 -16.50
C SER A 37 -19.66 18.54 -15.27
N ASN A 38 -18.42 18.90 -14.96
CA ASN A 38 -18.07 19.68 -13.77
C ASN A 38 -18.34 21.18 -13.96
N GLN A 39 -19.61 21.55 -14.14
CA GLN A 39 -20.13 22.93 -14.24
C GLN A 39 -19.88 23.78 -12.97
N GLY A 40 -18.64 23.86 -12.48
CA GLY A 40 -18.24 24.57 -11.27
C GLY A 40 -18.43 23.81 -9.95
N LYS A 41 -18.80 22.51 -9.99
CA LYS A 41 -18.86 21.67 -8.79
C LYS A 41 -17.56 20.86 -8.66
N GLU A 42 -16.84 21.07 -7.56
CA GLU A 42 -15.64 20.31 -7.21
C GLU A 42 -16.04 18.96 -6.57
N MET A 43 -15.25 17.90 -6.81
CA MET A 43 -15.37 16.60 -6.13
C MET A 43 -16.77 15.95 -6.20
N THR A 44 -17.35 15.86 -7.41
CA THR A 44 -18.60 15.12 -7.66
C THR A 44 -18.36 13.93 -8.61
N GLY A 45 -19.10 12.84 -8.45
CA GLY A 45 -19.01 11.66 -9.32
C GLY A 45 -18.21 10.49 -8.73
N HIS A 46 -17.72 9.58 -9.57
CA HIS A 46 -16.93 8.43 -9.13
C HIS A 46 -15.46 8.81 -8.96
N TYR A 47 -14.90 8.51 -7.80
CA TYR A 47 -13.49 8.69 -7.49
C TYR A 47 -12.91 7.39 -6.97
N THR A 48 -11.91 6.86 -7.68
CA THR A 48 -11.22 5.65 -7.25
C THR A 48 -9.91 6.05 -6.58
N SER A 49 -9.76 5.72 -5.30
CA SER A 49 -8.52 5.93 -4.56
C SER A 49 -8.12 4.65 -3.86
N VAL A 50 -6.83 4.32 -3.93
CA VAL A 50 -6.34 3.03 -3.46
C VAL A 50 -5.12 3.22 -2.58
N LEU A 51 -5.03 2.40 -1.55
CA LEU A 51 -3.96 2.47 -0.56
C LEU A 51 -3.21 1.15 -0.54
N ILE A 52 -1.93 1.19 -0.20
CA ILE A 52 -1.19 -0.04 0.08
C ILE A 52 -1.71 -0.71 1.37
N PRO A 53 -1.65 -2.05 1.50
CA PRO A 53 -2.18 -2.78 2.65
C PRO A 53 -1.56 -2.41 4.02
N THR A 54 -0.40 -1.75 4.01
CA THR A 54 0.27 -1.28 5.23
C THR A 54 -0.22 0.08 5.71
N VAL A 55 -1.05 0.78 4.91
CA VAL A 55 -1.61 2.11 5.22
C VAL A 55 -3.13 2.07 5.23
N GLY A 56 -3.73 1.39 4.24
CA GLY A 56 -5.18 1.27 4.03
C GLY A 56 -6.00 1.07 5.31
N PRO A 57 -5.79 -0.02 6.06
CA PRO A 57 -6.66 -0.38 7.17
C PRO A 57 -6.57 0.60 8.35
N TYR A 58 -5.46 1.35 8.42
CA TYR A 58 -5.11 2.22 9.54
C TYR A 58 -5.41 3.69 9.27
N LEU A 59 -5.38 4.13 8.01
CA LEU A 59 -5.67 5.50 7.61
C LEU A 59 -7.14 5.70 7.21
N LEU A 60 -7.74 4.71 6.53
CA LEU A 60 -9.11 4.80 6.02
C LEU A 60 -10.16 5.18 7.08
N PRO A 61 -10.13 4.62 8.32
CA PRO A 61 -11.10 4.98 9.36
C PRO A 61 -11.11 6.48 9.72
N TYR A 62 -10.00 7.19 9.52
CA TYR A 62 -9.89 8.62 9.81
C TYR A 62 -10.38 9.47 8.64
N ILE A 63 -10.04 9.09 7.40
CA ILE A 63 -10.30 9.94 6.22
C ILE A 63 -11.71 9.77 5.66
N VAL A 64 -12.28 8.56 5.70
CA VAL A 64 -13.58 8.27 5.08
C VAL A 64 -14.72 9.10 5.68
N PRO A 65 -14.83 9.27 7.02
CA PRO A 65 -15.86 10.13 7.60
C PRO A 65 -15.73 11.59 7.17
N MET A 66 -14.50 12.10 7.08
CA MET A 66 -14.23 13.49 6.66
C MET A 66 -14.59 13.71 5.19
N LEU A 67 -14.22 12.76 4.31
CA LEU A 67 -14.57 12.81 2.89
C LEU A 67 -16.07 12.82 2.66
N LYS A 68 -16.82 11.92 3.33
CA LYS A 68 -18.29 11.88 3.22
C LYS A 68 -18.97 13.15 3.72
N ALA A 69 -18.42 13.78 4.75
CA ALA A 69 -18.97 15.01 5.30
C ALA A 69 -18.69 16.23 4.39
N ALA A 70 -17.48 16.32 3.82
CA ALA A 70 -17.09 17.41 2.95
C ALA A 70 -17.68 17.29 1.53
N PHE A 71 -17.79 16.06 1.01
CA PHE A 71 -18.20 15.77 -0.36
C PHE A 71 -19.31 14.70 -0.37
N PRO A 72 -20.56 15.06 0.01
CA PRO A 72 -21.66 14.09 0.13
C PRO A 72 -22.09 13.49 -1.21
N ASP A 73 -21.84 14.19 -2.32
CA ASP A 73 -22.16 13.75 -3.69
C ASP A 73 -21.00 12.97 -4.35
N LEU A 74 -19.93 12.68 -3.60
CA LEU A 74 -18.77 11.91 -4.06
C LEU A 74 -18.95 10.42 -3.79
N GLU A 75 -18.89 9.61 -4.84
CA GLU A 75 -18.88 8.16 -4.73
C GLU A 75 -17.43 7.66 -4.74
N VAL A 76 -16.92 7.35 -3.55
CA VAL A 76 -15.54 6.88 -3.38
C VAL A 76 -15.49 5.35 -3.45
N PHE A 77 -14.75 4.81 -4.41
CA PHE A 77 -14.39 3.39 -4.45
C PHE A 77 -13.00 3.19 -3.86
N LEU A 78 -12.93 2.39 -2.79
CA LEU A 78 -11.69 2.13 -2.04
C LEU A 78 -11.40 0.64 -2.05
N TYR A 79 -10.16 0.29 -2.37
CA TYR A 79 -9.61 -1.05 -2.17
C TYR A 79 -8.13 -0.93 -1.82
N GLU A 80 -7.47 -2.08 -1.70
CA GLU A 80 -6.06 -2.19 -1.37
C GLU A 80 -5.38 -3.09 -2.39
N ALA A 81 -4.17 -2.72 -2.80
CA ALA A 81 -3.32 -3.55 -3.64
C ALA A 81 -1.85 -3.16 -3.49
N GLN A 82 -0.95 -4.02 -3.96
CA GLN A 82 0.49 -3.78 -3.83
C GLN A 82 0.93 -2.64 -4.74
N THR A 83 1.99 -1.91 -4.34
CA THR A 83 2.45 -0.67 -5.00
C THR A 83 2.55 -0.82 -6.53
N HIS A 84 3.20 -1.88 -7.02
CA HIS A 84 3.36 -2.09 -8.47
C HIS A 84 2.01 -2.18 -9.22
N GLN A 85 1.00 -2.82 -8.63
CA GLN A 85 -0.34 -2.93 -9.20
C GLN A 85 -1.04 -1.56 -9.21
N LEU A 86 -0.79 -0.73 -8.20
CA LEU A 86 -1.35 0.62 -8.14
C LEU A 86 -0.74 1.53 -9.19
N LEU A 87 0.58 1.46 -9.37
CA LEU A 87 1.29 2.23 -10.38
C LEU A 87 0.85 1.85 -11.80
N GLU A 88 0.68 0.56 -12.09
CA GLU A 88 0.12 0.09 -13.38
C GLU A 88 -1.31 0.62 -13.61
N GLN A 89 -2.13 0.68 -12.56
CA GLN A 89 -3.50 1.18 -12.65
C GLN A 89 -3.56 2.71 -12.80
N LEU A 90 -2.62 3.45 -12.21
CA LEU A 90 -2.46 4.89 -12.45
C LEU A 90 -2.02 5.14 -13.90
N GLU A 91 -1.02 4.40 -14.39
CA GLU A 91 -0.51 4.53 -15.75
C GLU A 91 -1.62 4.31 -16.79
N THR A 92 -2.43 3.25 -16.59
CA THR A 92 -3.54 2.92 -17.49
C THR A 92 -4.79 3.78 -17.30
N GLY A 93 -4.83 4.65 -16.28
CA GLY A 93 -5.95 5.54 -15.99
C GLY A 93 -7.19 4.85 -15.40
N SER A 94 -7.05 3.61 -14.92
CA SER A 94 -8.12 2.95 -14.15
C SER A 94 -8.18 3.40 -12.69
N LEU A 95 -7.12 4.04 -12.21
CA LEU A 95 -7.00 4.61 -10.88
C LEU A 95 -6.79 6.13 -10.98
N ASP A 96 -7.50 6.91 -10.15
CA ASP A 96 -7.38 8.37 -10.16
C ASP A 96 -6.26 8.83 -9.22
N CYS A 97 -6.07 8.16 -8.07
CA CYS A 97 -5.01 8.45 -7.11
C CYS A 97 -4.60 7.20 -6.31
N ALA A 98 -3.33 7.11 -5.94
CA ALA A 98 -2.81 6.09 -5.02
C ALA A 98 -2.10 6.72 -3.82
N ILE A 99 -2.32 6.18 -2.63
CA ILE A 99 -1.54 6.49 -1.43
C ILE A 99 -0.56 5.35 -1.21
N VAL A 100 0.71 5.63 -1.50
CA VAL A 100 1.81 4.67 -1.46
C VAL A 100 3.00 5.26 -0.69
N ALA A 101 3.94 4.40 -0.29
CA ALA A 101 5.25 4.87 0.12
C ALA A 101 6.02 5.40 -1.10
N THR A 102 6.75 6.49 -0.94
CA THR A 102 7.65 7.01 -1.98
C THR A 102 8.72 5.97 -2.31
N VAL A 103 8.82 5.63 -3.59
CA VAL A 103 9.79 4.66 -4.14
C VAL A 103 10.26 5.16 -5.50
N PRO A 104 11.41 4.70 -6.05
CA PRO A 104 11.88 5.19 -7.35
C PRO A 104 10.84 5.09 -8.48
N GLU A 105 9.96 4.09 -8.43
CA GLU A 105 8.90 3.89 -9.41
C GLU A 105 7.79 4.97 -9.36
N THR A 106 7.67 5.72 -8.27
CA THR A 106 6.69 6.83 -8.15
C THR A 106 7.13 8.11 -8.85
N GLU A 107 8.43 8.25 -9.19
CA GLU A 107 9.00 9.46 -9.82
C GLU A 107 8.36 9.80 -11.18
N ALA A 108 7.75 8.82 -11.86
CA ALA A 108 7.04 9.02 -13.11
C ALA A 108 5.67 9.71 -12.95
N PHE A 109 5.19 9.88 -11.70
CA PHE A 109 3.90 10.43 -11.37
C PHE A 109 4.03 11.76 -10.60
N ILE A 110 2.91 12.47 -10.45
CA ILE A 110 2.86 13.65 -9.57
C ILE A 110 2.76 13.15 -8.12
N GLU A 111 3.77 13.46 -7.32
CA GLU A 111 3.80 13.11 -5.90
C GLU A 111 3.32 14.28 -5.02
N VAL A 112 2.46 13.98 -4.06
CA VAL A 112 2.02 14.92 -3.03
C VAL A 112 2.35 14.32 -1.66
N PRO A 113 3.32 14.89 -0.91
CA PRO A 113 3.68 14.36 0.40
C PRO A 113 2.55 14.58 1.40
N ILE A 114 2.07 13.50 2.02
CA ILE A 114 0.94 13.54 2.97
C ILE A 114 1.45 13.59 4.42
N PHE A 115 2.31 12.65 4.81
CA PHE A 115 2.93 12.58 6.13
C PHE A 115 4.21 11.73 6.08
N ASN A 116 5.04 11.87 7.12
CA ASN A 116 6.15 10.95 7.37
C ASN A 116 5.73 9.97 8.46
N GLU A 117 5.94 8.68 8.21
CA GLU A 117 5.61 7.62 9.16
C GLU A 117 6.86 7.08 9.83
N LYS A 118 6.80 6.88 11.16
CA LYS A 118 7.87 6.21 11.87
C LYS A 118 7.71 4.70 11.78
N MET A 119 8.84 4.02 11.69
CA MET A 119 8.94 2.58 11.88
C MET A 119 9.28 2.27 13.34
N LEU A 120 8.47 1.44 13.98
CA LEU A 120 8.61 1.03 15.37
C LEU A 120 8.99 -0.45 15.44
N LEU A 121 9.91 -0.81 16.34
CA LEU A 121 10.21 -2.21 16.60
C LEU A 121 9.10 -2.81 17.47
N ALA A 122 8.39 -3.79 16.94
CA ALA A 122 7.37 -4.54 17.66
C ALA A 122 8.00 -5.82 18.24
N VAL A 123 7.76 -6.02 19.53
CA VAL A 123 8.19 -7.18 20.31
C VAL A 123 7.03 -7.67 21.16
N SER A 124 7.02 -8.95 21.55
CA SER A 124 6.04 -9.47 22.52
C SER A 124 6.18 -8.78 23.88
N GLU A 125 5.11 -8.70 24.67
CA GLU A 125 5.16 -8.27 26.08
C GLU A 125 6.09 -9.15 26.93
N HIS A 126 6.36 -10.38 26.50
CA HIS A 126 7.29 -11.32 27.15
C HIS A 126 8.75 -11.16 26.68
N HIS A 127 9.01 -10.30 25.70
CA HIS A 127 10.35 -10.09 25.18
C HIS A 127 11.20 -9.25 26.16
N PRO A 128 12.52 -9.49 26.29
CA PRO A 128 13.39 -8.69 27.17
C PRO A 128 13.37 -7.18 26.89
N TRP A 129 13.03 -6.79 25.66
CA TRP A 129 12.94 -5.38 25.23
C TRP A 129 11.56 -4.76 25.39
N ALA A 130 10.57 -5.47 25.94
CA ALA A 130 9.19 -4.98 26.03
C ALA A 130 9.04 -3.67 26.82
N GLN A 131 9.94 -3.41 27.77
CA GLN A 131 9.93 -2.19 28.58
C GLN A 131 10.86 -1.09 28.06
N GLU A 132 11.57 -1.37 26.96
CA GLU A 132 12.53 -0.42 26.38
C GLU A 132 11.81 0.56 25.46
N SER A 133 11.90 1.85 25.76
CA SER A 133 11.31 2.91 24.92
C SER A 133 12.13 3.19 23.65
N LYS A 134 13.42 2.86 23.67
CA LYS A 134 14.37 3.02 22.55
C LYS A 134 15.43 1.94 22.62
N LEU A 135 15.82 1.43 21.46
CA LEU A 135 16.85 0.41 21.32
C LEU A 135 17.91 0.90 20.32
N PRO A 136 19.21 0.84 20.64
CA PRO A 136 20.24 1.11 19.64
C PRO A 136 20.23 0.02 18.57
N MET A 137 20.33 0.41 17.30
CA MET A 137 20.20 -0.51 16.15
C MET A 137 21.16 -1.71 16.22
N ASN A 138 22.36 -1.55 16.78
CA ASN A 138 23.35 -2.63 16.89
C ASN A 138 22.89 -3.79 17.78
N GLN A 139 21.89 -3.62 18.64
CA GLN A 139 21.30 -4.71 19.42
C GLN A 139 20.47 -5.66 18.55
N LEU A 140 20.08 -5.25 17.33
CA LEU A 140 19.41 -6.13 16.37
C LEU A 140 20.37 -7.15 15.75
N ASN A 141 21.68 -7.00 15.94
CA ASN A 141 22.67 -7.91 15.38
C ASN A 141 22.42 -9.36 15.84
N GLY A 142 22.23 -10.27 14.88
CA GLY A 142 21.96 -11.68 15.14
C GLY A 142 20.52 -12.01 15.55
N GLN A 143 19.62 -11.02 15.64
CA GLN A 143 18.19 -11.27 15.85
C GLN A 143 17.52 -11.75 14.58
N GLU A 144 16.49 -12.58 14.75
CA GLU A 144 15.61 -13.01 13.66
C GLU A 144 14.37 -12.12 13.59
N MET A 145 14.18 -11.50 12.43
CA MET A 145 13.07 -10.59 12.14
C MET A 145 12.00 -11.31 11.33
N LEU A 146 10.75 -11.23 11.76
CA LEU A 146 9.59 -11.59 10.96
C LEU A 146 9.37 -10.50 9.90
N MET A 147 9.11 -10.88 8.66
CA MET A 147 8.93 -9.93 7.55
C MET A 147 7.62 -10.18 6.80
N LEU A 148 7.14 -9.13 6.12
CA LEU A 148 6.09 -9.28 5.11
C LEU A 148 6.63 -10.00 3.88
N ASP A 149 5.72 -10.56 3.09
CA ASP A 149 5.98 -11.12 1.77
C ASP A 149 6.47 -10.06 0.77
N ASP A 150 7.00 -10.52 -0.36
CA ASP A 150 7.46 -9.66 -1.43
C ASP A 150 6.32 -8.77 -1.99
N GLY A 151 6.69 -7.63 -2.55
CA GLY A 151 5.75 -6.65 -3.10
C GLY A 151 5.25 -5.60 -2.10
N HIS A 152 5.65 -5.69 -0.83
CA HIS A 152 5.45 -4.63 0.16
C HIS A 152 6.70 -3.74 0.29
N CYS A 153 6.56 -2.44 0.04
CA CYS A 153 7.65 -1.48 0.26
C CYS A 153 8.21 -1.53 1.68
N LEU A 154 7.35 -1.88 2.65
CA LEU A 154 7.73 -2.04 4.05
C LEU A 154 8.84 -3.07 4.26
N ARG A 155 8.80 -4.19 3.51
CA ARG A 155 9.85 -5.22 3.54
C ARG A 155 11.16 -4.58 3.13
N ASN A 156 11.22 -3.97 1.94
CA ASN A 156 12.44 -3.35 1.41
C ASN A 156 13.01 -2.29 2.37
N GLN A 157 12.17 -1.41 2.91
CA GLN A 157 12.58 -0.41 3.89
C GLN A 157 13.12 -1.06 5.17
N ALA A 158 12.46 -2.10 5.68
CA ALA A 158 12.95 -2.83 6.85
C ALA A 158 14.30 -3.51 6.57
N LEU A 159 14.50 -4.10 5.39
CA LEU A 159 15.76 -4.75 5.00
C LEU A 159 16.92 -3.75 4.98
N ASP A 160 16.72 -2.53 4.47
CA ASP A 160 17.76 -1.48 4.43
C ASP A 160 18.27 -1.12 5.83
N TYR A 161 17.36 -0.99 6.81
CA TYR A 161 17.73 -0.67 8.19
C TYR A 161 18.27 -1.88 8.96
N CYS A 162 17.64 -3.05 8.81
CA CYS A 162 17.95 -4.27 9.58
C CYS A 162 19.28 -4.90 9.21
N PHE A 163 19.55 -5.09 7.92
CA PHE A 163 20.74 -5.83 7.50
C PHE A 163 22.01 -5.01 7.71
N THR A 164 21.93 -3.69 7.58
CA THR A 164 23.03 -2.78 7.95
C THR A 164 23.40 -2.93 9.44
N ALA A 165 22.44 -3.30 10.30
CA ALA A 165 22.66 -3.57 11.72
C ALA A 165 23.00 -5.02 12.07
N GLY A 166 23.05 -5.93 11.09
CA GLY A 166 23.38 -7.36 11.28
C GLY A 166 22.20 -8.24 11.70
N ALA A 167 20.96 -7.75 11.65
CA ALA A 167 19.77 -8.57 11.84
C ALA A 167 19.58 -9.54 10.68
N LYS A 168 18.82 -10.62 10.87
CA LYS A 168 18.55 -11.64 9.85
C LYS A 168 17.05 -11.76 9.62
N GLU A 169 16.66 -11.96 8.37
CA GLU A 169 15.30 -12.38 8.06
C GLU A 169 15.07 -13.82 8.54
N ASN A 170 13.95 -14.07 9.19
CA ASN A 170 13.52 -15.42 9.53
C ASN A 170 13.07 -16.14 8.25
N SER A 171 13.85 -17.13 7.80
CA SER A 171 13.56 -17.88 6.56
C SER A 171 12.39 -18.86 6.68
N HIS A 172 11.85 -19.06 7.88
CA HIS A 172 10.73 -19.96 8.14
C HIS A 172 9.38 -19.26 8.24
N PHE A 173 9.34 -17.92 8.12
CA PHE A 173 8.12 -17.16 8.27
C PHE A 173 8.05 -15.98 7.29
N GLN A 174 6.94 -15.90 6.56
CA GLN A 174 6.63 -14.81 5.65
C GLN A 174 5.15 -14.46 5.77
N ALA A 175 4.84 -13.24 6.19
CA ALA A 175 3.47 -12.79 6.39
C ALA A 175 2.92 -12.07 5.16
N THR A 176 1.72 -12.43 4.71
CA THR A 176 1.04 -11.70 3.61
C THR A 176 0.25 -10.49 4.09
N SER A 177 0.18 -10.25 5.40
CA SER A 177 -0.50 -9.10 5.99
C SER A 177 0.18 -8.62 7.26
N LEU A 178 0.04 -7.33 7.54
CA LEU A 178 0.61 -6.71 8.73
C LEU A 178 -0.06 -7.20 10.02
N GLU A 179 -1.33 -7.60 9.94
CA GLU A 179 -2.06 -8.21 11.07
C GLU A 179 -1.56 -9.63 11.40
N THR A 180 -1.24 -10.43 10.39
CA THR A 180 -0.59 -11.74 10.62
C THR A 180 0.74 -11.55 11.34
N LEU A 181 1.54 -10.58 10.88
CA LEU A 181 2.83 -10.24 11.45
C LEU A 181 2.70 -9.77 12.92
N ARG A 182 1.74 -8.87 13.21
CA ARG A 182 1.40 -8.43 14.57
C ARG A 182 1.07 -9.61 15.49
N ASN A 183 0.19 -10.50 15.06
CA ASN A 183 -0.25 -11.64 15.85
C ASN A 183 0.90 -12.60 16.19
N MET A 184 1.85 -12.78 15.26
CA MET A 184 3.01 -13.64 15.49
C MET A 184 4.02 -13.01 16.46
N VAL A 185 4.19 -11.69 16.42
CA VAL A 185 4.95 -10.97 17.43
C VAL A 185 4.28 -11.10 18.80
N ALA A 186 2.97 -10.91 18.89
CA ALA A 186 2.22 -11.06 20.15
C ALA A 186 2.39 -12.49 20.72
N ALA A 187 2.37 -13.51 19.85
CA ALA A 187 2.64 -14.90 20.20
C ALA A 187 4.11 -15.20 20.54
N ASN A 188 4.98 -14.19 20.63
CA ASN A 188 6.40 -14.31 20.93
C ASN A 188 7.18 -15.20 19.95
N ALA A 189 6.74 -15.26 18.68
CA ALA A 189 7.40 -16.04 17.63
C ALA A 189 8.59 -15.30 16.98
N GLY A 190 8.73 -14.00 17.26
CA GLY A 190 9.82 -13.18 16.75
C GLY A 190 9.54 -11.70 16.96
N ILE A 191 10.39 -10.87 16.36
CA ILE A 191 10.30 -9.40 16.39
C ILE A 191 10.18 -8.86 14.97
N THR A 192 9.69 -7.63 14.80
CA THR A 192 9.53 -7.04 13.46
C THR A 192 9.45 -5.52 13.52
N PHE A 193 9.47 -4.87 12.36
CA PHE A 193 9.16 -3.45 12.24
C PHE A 193 7.71 -3.23 11.81
N MET A 194 7.01 -2.34 12.52
CA MET A 194 5.64 -1.95 12.21
C MET A 194 5.53 -0.43 12.02
N PRO A 195 4.73 0.03 11.04
CA PRO A 195 4.40 1.44 10.89
C PRO A 195 3.60 1.95 12.10
N GLU A 196 3.85 3.20 12.51
CA GLU A 196 3.21 3.84 13.66
C GLU A 196 1.67 3.83 13.57
N LEU A 197 1.09 4.04 12.38
CA LEU A 197 -0.37 3.98 12.20
C LEU A 197 -0.95 2.61 12.56
N ALA A 198 -0.21 1.53 12.26
CA ALA A 198 -0.65 0.19 12.59
C ALA A 198 -0.65 -0.09 14.08
N VAL A 199 0.24 0.55 14.84
CA VAL A 199 0.29 0.43 16.31
C VAL A 199 -0.87 1.23 16.95
N LEU A 200 -1.15 2.42 16.42
CA LEU A 200 -2.19 3.32 16.98
C LEU A 200 -3.63 2.84 16.77
N ASN A 201 -3.87 1.92 15.84
CA ASN A 201 -5.23 1.47 15.50
C ASN A 201 -5.79 0.39 16.44
N GLU A 202 -5.06 0.02 17.49
CA GLU A 202 -5.58 -0.86 18.54
C GLU A 202 -6.63 -0.10 19.39
N GLY A 203 -7.91 -0.27 19.03
CA GLY A 203 -9.02 -0.04 19.97
C GLY A 203 -10.09 1.00 19.63
N ARG A 204 -10.35 1.35 18.37
CA ARG A 204 -11.44 2.31 18.03
C ARG A 204 -12.69 1.74 17.38
N ALA A 205 -12.72 0.46 16.99
CA ALA A 205 -13.96 -0.17 16.57
C ALA A 205 -14.66 -0.81 17.78
N LYS A 206 -15.60 -0.09 18.40
CA LYS A 206 -16.70 -0.76 19.12
C LYS A 206 -17.59 -1.36 18.03
N VAL A 207 -17.49 -2.67 17.81
CA VAL A 207 -18.52 -3.44 17.09
C VAL A 207 -19.65 -3.75 18.08
#